data_AF-A0A2I0D1Z5-F1
#
_entry.id   AF-A0A2I0D1Z5-F1
#
_cell.length_a   1.000
_cell.length_b   1.000
_cell.length_c   1.000
_cell.angle_alpha   90.00
_cell.angle_beta   90.00
_cell.angle_gamma   90.00
#
_symmetry.space_group_name_H-M   'P 1'
#
loop_
_entity.id
_entity.type
_entity.pdbx_description
1 polymer ?
#
loop_
_entity_poly.entity_id
_entity_poly.type
_entity_poly.pdbx_seq_one_letter_code
_entity_poly.pdbx_strand_id
1 'polypeptide(L)'
;MPAPWTAYIDMEFAGIRGTRQGMQIPIEIGVVLHEPVSDTIAFAGRAFSHDVEVELWKNVTNHIGKRVDGYRRVFNLSRPGETLPDEKCRLDAEGTRRAKHAIAGVHNDLRAFMRALNVKEIDTLVFFARRREMETFQRARVSTGGFVIRDLQSEIRQRYSLKEDVSLDRMSLVIGFALNGRTLSSQHFSYRIPEKFRYIIKPHKAIGDAARMLLVAQEFRHHPDAFEAGVNNHIQDYEAQKNHGDDLQTG
;
A
#
# COMPACT_ATOMS: atom_id res chain seq x y z
N MET A 1 -20.97 -6.15 23.44
CA MET A 1 -20.89 -5.39 22.17
C MET A 1 -19.93 -6.13 21.27
N PRO A 2 -20.17 -6.24 19.95
CA PRO A 2 -19.19 -6.82 19.03
C PRO A 2 -17.87 -6.03 19.12
N ALA A 3 -16.74 -6.70 18.92
CA ALA A 3 -15.47 -6.01 18.87
C ALA A 3 -15.44 -5.12 17.62
N PRO A 4 -14.95 -3.88 17.73
CA PRO A 4 -14.88 -3.00 16.58
C PRO A 4 -13.92 -3.55 15.52
N TRP A 5 -14.21 -3.22 14.25
CA TRP A 5 -13.42 -3.70 13.12
C TRP A 5 -12.11 -2.90 13.00
N THR A 6 -11.05 -3.59 12.61
CA THR A 6 -9.78 -2.95 12.21
C THR A 6 -9.73 -2.79 10.69
N ALA A 7 -9.45 -1.59 10.20
CA ALA A 7 -9.28 -1.30 8.78
C ALA A 7 -7.79 -1.13 8.43
N TYR A 8 -7.29 -2.06 7.61
CA TYR A 8 -5.98 -2.02 6.99
C TYR A 8 -6.08 -1.26 5.68
N ILE A 9 -5.47 -0.08 5.57
CA ILE A 9 -5.64 0.82 4.43
C ILE A 9 -4.32 1.05 3.71
N ASP A 10 -4.34 0.91 2.39
CA ASP A 10 -3.23 1.30 1.52
C ASP A 10 -3.75 2.13 0.33
N MET A 11 -2.90 3.01 -0.19
CA MET A 11 -3.22 3.85 -1.36
C MET A 11 -2.07 3.86 -2.36
N GLU A 12 -2.42 3.71 -3.63
CA GLU A 12 -1.49 3.89 -4.74
C GLU A 12 -1.50 5.35 -5.19
N PHE A 13 -0.33 5.88 -5.54
CA PHE A 13 -0.17 7.28 -5.94
C PHE A 13 0.56 7.40 -7.26
N ALA A 14 0.14 8.37 -8.07
CA ALA A 14 0.85 8.79 -9.28
C ALA A 14 1.14 10.29 -9.24
N GLY A 15 2.15 10.71 -9.99
CA GLY A 15 2.41 12.12 -10.23
C GLY A 15 1.54 12.63 -11.38
N ILE A 16 1.10 13.89 -11.34
CA ILE A 16 0.50 14.53 -12.51
C ILE A 16 1.58 14.70 -13.58
N ARG A 17 1.28 14.26 -14.80
CA ARG A 17 2.24 14.33 -15.92
C ARG A 17 2.73 15.75 -16.14
N GLY A 18 4.03 15.92 -16.41
CA GLY A 18 4.61 17.23 -16.70
C GLY A 18 4.80 18.16 -15.50
N THR A 19 4.55 17.68 -14.27
CA THR A 19 4.85 18.39 -13.02
C THR A 19 6.14 17.92 -12.34
N ARG A 20 6.83 16.92 -12.92
CA ARG A 20 8.01 16.26 -12.31
C ARG A 20 7.73 15.79 -10.87
N GLN A 21 6.57 15.17 -10.65
CA GLN A 21 6.08 14.71 -9.34
C GLN A 21 5.77 15.84 -8.33
N GLY A 22 5.78 17.11 -8.74
CA GLY A 22 5.41 18.24 -7.89
C GLY A 22 3.93 18.26 -7.49
N MET A 23 3.07 17.60 -8.27
CA MET A 23 1.68 17.31 -7.90
C MET A 23 1.45 15.81 -7.92
N GLN A 24 0.91 15.27 -6.83
CA GLN A 24 0.58 13.85 -6.70
C GLN A 24 -0.93 13.67 -6.50
N ILE A 25 -1.45 12.53 -6.95
CA ILE A 25 -2.86 12.17 -6.87
C ILE A 25 -2.96 10.69 -6.48
N PRO A 26 -3.84 10.30 -5.54
CA PRO A 26 -4.12 8.90 -5.30
C PRO A 26 -4.89 8.34 -6.51
N ILE A 27 -4.50 7.16 -6.97
CA ILE A 27 -5.09 6.48 -8.13
C ILE A 27 -5.91 5.26 -7.74
N GLU A 28 -5.66 4.70 -6.55
CA GLU A 28 -6.37 3.55 -6.01
C GLU A 28 -6.35 3.62 -4.47
N ILE A 29 -7.43 3.20 -3.83
CA ILE A 29 -7.47 2.90 -2.40
C ILE A 29 -7.91 1.44 -2.20
N GLY A 30 -7.25 0.74 -1.30
CA GLY A 30 -7.55 -0.61 -0.91
C GLY A 30 -7.68 -0.73 0.60
N VAL A 31 -8.66 -1.51 1.02
CA VAL A 31 -8.96 -1.74 2.43
C VAL A 31 -9.24 -3.21 2.67
N VAL A 32 -8.57 -3.77 3.67
CA VAL A 32 -8.95 -5.03 4.30
C VAL A 32 -9.49 -4.74 5.68
N LEU A 33 -10.70 -5.20 5.93
CA LEU A 33 -11.38 -5.08 7.21
C LEU A 33 -11.24 -6.42 7.92
N HIS A 34 -10.83 -6.39 9.18
CA HIS A 34 -10.70 -7.58 10.03
C HIS A 34 -11.57 -7.42 11.27
N GLU A 35 -12.39 -8.42 11.53
CA GLU A 35 -13.12 -8.57 12.78
C GLU A 35 -12.31 -9.54 13.66
N PRO A 36 -11.79 -9.08 14.82
CA PRO A 36 -10.79 -9.83 15.56
C PRO A 36 -11.32 -11.01 16.38
N VAL A 37 -12.63 -11.10 16.62
CA VAL A 37 -13.22 -12.14 17.49
C VAL A 37 -13.54 -13.40 16.69
N SER A 38 -14.15 -13.23 15.53
CA SER A 38 -14.51 -14.25 14.56
C SER A 38 -13.39 -14.56 13.56
N ASP A 39 -12.32 -13.76 13.57
CA ASP A 39 -11.22 -13.81 12.61
C ASP A 39 -11.70 -13.74 11.15
N THR A 40 -12.72 -12.91 10.90
CA THR A 40 -13.29 -12.76 9.56
C THR A 40 -12.74 -11.53 8.86
N ILE A 41 -12.59 -11.64 7.54
CA ILE A 41 -12.09 -10.55 6.71
C ILE A 41 -13.09 -10.13 5.64
N ALA A 42 -13.09 -8.83 5.34
CA ALA A 42 -13.82 -8.27 4.22
C ALA A 42 -12.92 -7.31 3.44
N PHE A 43 -13.16 -7.20 2.13
CA PHE A 43 -12.38 -6.34 1.25
C PHE A 43 -13.24 -5.19 0.75
N ALA A 44 -12.64 -4.01 0.65
CA ALA A 44 -13.19 -2.85 -0.04
C ALA A 44 -12.07 -2.16 -0.81
N GLY A 45 -12.40 -1.52 -1.93
CA GLY A 45 -11.43 -0.70 -2.64
C GLY A 45 -12.07 0.03 -3.79
N ARG A 46 -11.34 1.01 -4.32
CA ARG A 46 -11.79 1.88 -5.39
C ARG A 46 -10.59 2.36 -6.19
N ALA A 47 -10.61 2.12 -7.50
CA ALA A 47 -9.80 2.88 -8.44
C ALA A 47 -10.47 4.24 -8.68
N PHE A 48 -9.70 5.32 -8.65
CA PHE A 48 -10.22 6.65 -8.94
C PHE A 48 -10.16 6.92 -10.45
N SER A 49 -11.13 7.67 -10.97
CA SER A 49 -11.27 7.91 -12.41
C SER A 49 -11.61 9.37 -12.66
N HIS A 50 -10.64 10.13 -13.16
CA HIS A 50 -10.79 11.54 -13.54
C HIS A 50 -9.96 11.82 -14.80
N ASP A 51 -10.39 12.77 -15.61
CA ASP A 51 -9.69 13.14 -16.85
C ASP A 51 -8.41 13.94 -16.53
N VAL A 52 -7.31 13.21 -16.33
CA VAL A 52 -5.98 13.77 -16.08
C VAL A 52 -4.91 12.76 -16.45
N GLU A 53 -3.84 13.23 -17.09
CA GLU A 53 -2.67 12.40 -17.37
C GLU A 53 -1.76 12.30 -16.15
N VAL A 54 -1.35 11.07 -15.85
CA VAL A 54 -0.53 10.73 -14.68
C VAL A 54 0.68 9.92 -15.10
N GLU A 55 1.76 10.05 -14.32
CA GLU A 55 3.00 9.29 -14.41
C GLU A 55 3.13 8.42 -13.15
N LEU A 56 3.00 7.12 -13.34
CA LEU A 56 3.20 6.12 -12.29
C LEU A 56 4.61 5.54 -12.41
N TRP A 57 5.38 5.65 -11.33
CA TRP A 57 6.69 5.00 -11.21
C TRP A 57 6.52 3.67 -10.48
N LYS A 58 6.95 2.59 -11.12
CA LYS A 58 6.95 1.26 -10.51
C LYS A 58 8.37 0.77 -10.32
N ASN A 59 8.71 0.42 -9.09
CA ASN A 59 9.99 -0.19 -8.77
C ASN A 59 9.95 -1.66 -9.16
N VAL A 60 11.05 -2.16 -9.71
CA VAL A 60 11.32 -3.58 -9.86
C VAL A 60 12.26 -3.97 -8.74
N THR A 61 11.84 -4.94 -7.93
CA THR A 61 12.64 -5.47 -6.83
C THR A 61 13.10 -6.89 -7.15
N ASN A 62 14.29 -7.28 -6.65
CA ASN A 62 14.75 -8.66 -6.73
C ASN A 62 14.07 -9.54 -5.65
N HIS A 63 14.48 -10.81 -5.58
CA HIS A 63 13.91 -11.81 -4.68
C HIS A 63 14.09 -11.51 -3.18
N ILE A 64 15.04 -10.64 -2.81
CA ILE A 64 15.23 -10.17 -1.41
C ILE A 64 14.55 -8.81 -1.13
N GLY A 65 13.78 -8.27 -2.07
CA GLY A 65 13.13 -6.97 -1.91
C GLY A 65 14.06 -5.76 -2.08
N LYS A 66 15.28 -5.94 -2.64
CA LYS A 66 16.15 -4.83 -3.06
C LYS A 66 15.68 -4.30 -4.41
N ARG A 67 15.52 -2.99 -4.54
CA ARG A 67 15.21 -2.35 -5.83
C ARG A 67 16.37 -2.56 -6.81
N VAL A 68 16.07 -3.05 -8.00
CA VAL A 68 17.03 -3.31 -9.09
C VAL A 68 16.76 -2.49 -10.34
N ASP A 69 15.51 -2.10 -10.58
CA ASP A 69 15.12 -1.28 -11.73
C ASP A 69 13.85 -0.48 -11.39
N GLY A 70 13.36 0.32 -12.33
CA GLY A 70 12.02 0.88 -12.27
C GLY A 70 11.59 1.41 -13.62
N TYR A 71 10.32 1.21 -13.94
CA TYR A 71 9.74 1.74 -15.18
C TYR A 71 8.70 2.80 -14.87
N ARG A 72 8.61 3.76 -15.78
CA ARG A 72 7.57 4.79 -15.78
C ARG A 72 6.46 4.37 -16.72
N ARG A 73 5.22 4.49 -16.27
CA ARG A 73 4.02 4.34 -17.10
C ARG A 73 3.24 5.64 -17.11
N VAL A 74 2.93 6.13 -18.30
CA VAL A 74 2.09 7.32 -18.50
C VAL A 74 0.72 6.88 -18.99
N PHE A 75 -0.35 7.40 -18.40
CA PHE A 75 -1.72 7.08 -18.81
C PHE A 75 -2.69 8.17 -18.37
N ASN A 76 -3.89 8.19 -18.94
CA ASN A 76 -4.98 9.01 -18.42
C ASN A 76 -5.72 8.24 -17.31
N LEU A 77 -5.94 8.87 -16.16
CA LEU A 77 -6.56 8.22 -14.99
C LEU A 77 -7.99 7.73 -15.28
N SER A 78 -8.71 8.33 -16.23
CA SER A 78 -10.01 7.84 -16.69
C SER A 78 -9.94 6.60 -17.60
N ARG A 79 -8.75 6.33 -18.18
CA ARG A 79 -8.48 5.23 -19.11
C ARG A 79 -7.16 4.53 -18.74
N PRO A 80 -7.09 3.89 -17.56
CA PRO A 80 -5.84 3.32 -17.05
C PRO A 80 -5.35 2.08 -17.82
N GLY A 81 -6.13 1.58 -18.78
CA GLY A 81 -5.71 0.53 -19.72
C GLY A 81 -4.84 1.05 -20.87
N GLU A 82 -4.92 2.34 -21.20
CA GLU A 82 -4.23 2.95 -22.34
C GLU A 82 -2.91 3.60 -21.88
N THR A 83 -1.78 3.03 -22.30
CA THR A 83 -0.47 3.64 -22.05
C THR A 83 -0.19 4.70 -23.12
N LEU A 84 0.17 5.90 -22.67
CA LEU A 84 0.53 7.02 -23.53
C LEU A 84 2.03 7.03 -23.83
N PRO A 85 2.47 7.63 -24.96
CA PRO A 85 3.88 7.80 -25.28
C PRO A 85 4.62 8.57 -24.20
N ASP A 86 5.85 8.14 -23.90
CA ASP A 86 6.67 8.74 -22.86
C ASP A 86 7.45 9.98 -23.34
N GLU A 87 6.71 11.04 -23.63
CA GLU A 87 7.25 12.31 -24.12
C GLU A 87 7.43 13.32 -22.98
N LYS A 88 8.51 14.11 -23.07
CA LYS A 88 8.77 15.23 -22.16
C LYS A 88 7.69 16.30 -22.37
N CYS A 89 6.90 16.51 -21.33
CA CYS A 89 5.85 17.53 -21.30
C CYS A 89 6.06 18.45 -20.09
N ARG A 90 5.61 19.69 -20.20
CA ARG A 90 5.46 20.63 -19.08
C ARG A 90 4.02 21.08 -19.03
N LEU A 91 3.45 21.08 -17.83
CA LEU A 91 2.08 21.50 -17.62
C LEU A 91 1.97 23.02 -17.82
N ASP A 92 1.06 23.45 -18.68
CA ASP A 92 0.70 24.86 -18.85
C ASP A 92 -0.33 25.30 -17.78
N ALA A 93 -0.77 26.56 -17.84
CA ALA A 93 -1.73 27.10 -16.86
C ALA A 93 -3.08 26.37 -16.90
N GLU A 94 -3.57 26.06 -18.10
CA GLU A 94 -4.84 25.34 -18.28
C GLU A 94 -4.73 23.90 -17.79
N GLY A 95 -3.67 23.18 -18.15
CA GLY A 95 -3.35 21.85 -17.65
C GLY A 95 -3.22 21.82 -16.13
N THR A 96 -2.61 22.85 -15.53
CA THR A 96 -2.53 23.01 -14.07
C THR A 96 -3.91 23.15 -13.44
N ARG A 97 -4.81 23.91 -14.08
CA ARG A 97 -6.21 24.04 -13.65
C ARG A 97 -6.95 22.71 -13.73
N ARG A 98 -6.83 21.98 -14.84
CA ARG A 98 -7.43 20.64 -15.02
C ARG A 98 -6.92 19.65 -13.98
N ALA A 99 -5.61 19.63 -13.74
CA ALA A 99 -5.01 18.76 -12.72
C ALA A 99 -5.53 19.05 -11.31
N LYS A 100 -5.64 20.33 -10.92
CA LYS A 100 -6.22 20.73 -9.63
C LYS A 100 -7.69 20.30 -9.51
N HIS A 101 -8.47 20.44 -10.59
CA HIS A 101 -9.86 19.99 -10.62
C HIS A 101 -9.96 18.47 -10.44
N ALA A 102 -9.14 17.69 -11.17
CA ALA A 102 -9.10 16.24 -11.03
C ALA A 102 -8.70 15.80 -9.60
N ILE A 103 -7.69 16.43 -9.00
CA ILE A 103 -7.28 16.16 -7.61
C ILE A 103 -8.44 16.44 -6.63
N ALA A 104 -9.15 17.57 -6.81
CA ALA A 104 -10.31 17.87 -5.98
C ALA A 104 -11.43 16.84 -6.15
N GLY A 105 -11.67 16.37 -7.38
CA GLY A 105 -12.60 15.28 -7.68
C GLY A 105 -12.22 13.98 -6.95
N VAL A 106 -10.97 13.55 -7.08
CA VAL A 106 -10.44 12.36 -6.38
C VAL A 106 -10.56 12.50 -4.85
N HIS A 107 -10.27 13.67 -4.29
CA HIS A 107 -10.46 13.92 -2.86
C HIS A 107 -11.92 13.78 -2.41
N ASN A 108 -12.88 14.22 -3.25
CA ASN A 108 -14.30 14.02 -2.97
C ASN A 108 -14.69 12.53 -3.01
N ASP A 109 -14.18 11.79 -4.00
CA ASP A 109 -14.42 10.35 -4.12
C ASP A 109 -13.82 9.56 -2.95
N LEU A 110 -12.63 9.94 -2.51
CA LEU A 110 -11.97 9.35 -1.34
C LEU A 110 -12.79 9.58 -0.08
N ARG A 111 -13.29 10.81 0.11
CA ARG A 111 -14.16 11.14 1.25
C ARG A 111 -15.46 10.35 1.23
N ALA A 112 -16.08 10.23 0.07
CA ALA A 112 -17.30 9.43 -0.10
C ALA A 112 -17.03 7.94 0.21
N PHE A 113 -15.90 7.41 -0.26
CA PHE A 113 -15.46 6.05 0.03
C PHE A 113 -15.29 5.82 1.54
N MET A 114 -14.54 6.69 2.24
CA MET A 114 -14.32 6.55 3.68
C MET A 114 -15.60 6.69 4.51
N ARG A 115 -16.54 7.55 4.10
CA ARG A 115 -17.87 7.64 4.74
C ARG A 115 -18.66 6.35 4.60
N ALA A 116 -18.65 5.74 3.42
CA ALA A 116 -19.33 4.47 3.18
C ALA A 116 -18.67 3.31 3.94
N LEU A 117 -17.36 3.37 4.17
CA LEU A 117 -16.62 2.36 4.94
C LEU A 117 -16.98 2.39 6.43
N ASN A 118 -17.21 3.59 6.99
CA ASN A 118 -17.47 3.79 8.42
C ASN A 118 -18.80 3.18 8.94
N VAL A 119 -19.64 2.61 8.06
CA VAL A 119 -20.88 1.92 8.46
C VAL A 119 -20.64 0.59 9.20
N LYS A 120 -19.37 0.17 9.33
CA LYS A 120 -18.97 -1.13 9.89
C LYS A 120 -18.41 -1.07 11.31
N GLU A 121 -18.68 0.01 12.06
CA GLU A 121 -18.17 0.19 13.44
C GLU A 121 -16.64 -0.02 13.51
N ILE A 122 -15.92 0.66 12.62
CA ILE A 122 -14.46 0.63 12.60
C ILE A 122 -13.96 1.58 13.70
N ASP A 123 -13.02 1.13 14.52
CA ASP A 123 -12.37 1.97 15.53
C ASP A 123 -10.88 2.19 15.24
N THR A 124 -10.26 1.33 14.43
CA THR A 124 -8.82 1.31 14.23
C THR A 124 -8.48 1.40 12.75
N LEU A 125 -7.65 2.37 12.37
CA LEU A 125 -7.06 2.50 11.04
C LEU A 125 -5.58 2.11 11.13
N VAL A 126 -5.19 1.08 10.39
CA VAL A 126 -3.80 0.60 10.31
C VAL A 126 -3.26 0.96 8.93
N PHE A 127 -2.07 1.56 8.93
CA PHE A 127 -1.28 1.83 7.74
C PHE A 127 0.11 1.22 7.91
N PHE A 128 0.78 0.90 6.80
CA PHE A 128 2.13 0.35 6.89
C PHE A 128 3.10 1.48 7.16
N ALA A 129 3.06 2.55 6.37
CA ALA A 129 3.80 3.80 6.61
C ALA A 129 2.85 4.99 6.44
N ARG A 130 2.24 5.50 7.52
CA ARG A 130 0.99 6.27 7.44
C ARG A 130 1.08 7.66 6.80
N ARG A 131 2.29 8.20 6.62
CA ARG A 131 2.50 9.64 6.38
C ARG A 131 1.74 10.14 5.15
N ARG A 132 1.87 9.44 4.02
CA ARG A 132 1.30 9.90 2.75
C ARG A 132 -0.22 9.76 2.74
N GLU A 133 -0.73 8.69 3.33
CA GLU A 133 -2.16 8.40 3.44
C GLU A 133 -2.84 9.43 4.32
N MET A 134 -2.24 9.74 5.47
CA MET A 134 -2.75 10.74 6.41
C MET A 134 -2.70 12.16 5.85
N GLU A 135 -1.63 12.55 5.16
CA GLU A 135 -1.56 13.83 4.44
C GLU A 135 -2.68 13.92 3.38
N THR A 136 -2.95 12.83 2.69
CA THR A 136 -4.02 12.74 1.67
C THR A 136 -5.40 12.82 2.31
N PHE A 137 -5.62 12.12 3.42
CA PHE A 137 -6.87 12.20 4.19
C PHE A 137 -7.14 13.62 4.71
N GLN A 138 -6.10 14.29 5.21
CA GLN A 138 -6.20 15.68 5.66
C GLN A 138 -6.58 16.61 4.49
N ARG A 139 -5.90 16.51 3.34
CA ARG A 139 -6.19 17.30 2.13
C ARG A 139 -7.59 17.01 1.58
N ALA A 140 -8.03 15.76 1.65
CA ALA A 140 -9.36 15.33 1.25
C ALA A 140 -10.45 15.62 2.31
N ARG A 141 -10.07 16.14 3.48
CA ARG A 141 -10.96 16.38 4.63
C ARG A 141 -11.77 15.13 5.01
N VAL A 142 -11.11 13.98 5.02
CA VAL A 142 -11.61 12.74 5.62
C VAL A 142 -11.57 12.93 7.14
N SER A 143 -12.68 12.64 7.82
CA SER A 143 -12.70 12.67 9.29
C SER A 143 -11.99 11.43 9.81
N THR A 144 -10.87 11.64 10.51
CA THR A 144 -10.16 10.57 11.23
C THR A 144 -10.30 10.69 12.74
N GLY A 145 -11.07 11.67 13.22
CA GLY A 145 -11.39 11.81 14.65
C GLY A 145 -12.21 10.62 15.14
N GLY A 146 -11.80 10.06 16.29
CA GLY A 146 -12.44 8.89 16.88
C GLY A 146 -11.83 7.55 16.50
N PHE A 147 -10.90 7.50 15.53
CA PHE A 147 -10.16 6.28 15.24
C PHE A 147 -8.82 6.24 15.99
N VAL A 148 -8.44 5.05 16.45
CA VAL A 148 -7.06 4.70 16.79
C VAL A 148 -6.28 4.55 15.48
N ILE A 149 -5.20 5.32 15.32
CA ILE A 149 -4.37 5.28 14.11
C ILE A 149 -3.06 4.58 14.43
N ARG A 150 -2.77 3.50 13.71
CA ARG A 150 -1.56 2.68 13.86
C ARG A 150 -0.65 2.81 12.65
N ASP A 151 0.65 2.83 12.93
CA ASP A 151 1.73 2.84 11.93
C ASP A 151 2.55 1.58 12.13
N LEU A 152 2.25 0.55 11.32
CA LEU A 152 2.80 -0.79 11.55
C LEU A 152 4.31 -0.84 11.33
N GLN A 153 4.85 -0.08 10.36
CA GLN A 153 6.30 0.02 10.13
C GLN A 153 7.01 0.61 11.35
N SER A 154 6.46 1.68 11.92
CA SER A 154 7.04 2.31 13.12
C SER A 154 6.97 1.41 14.34
N GLU A 155 5.85 0.69 14.54
CA GLU A 155 5.67 -0.27 15.62
C GLU A 155 6.68 -1.42 15.52
N ILE A 156 6.85 -2.01 14.34
CA ILE A 156 7.82 -3.09 14.08
C ILE A 156 9.25 -2.57 14.31
N ARG A 157 9.59 -1.41 13.72
CA ARG A 157 10.92 -0.79 13.86
C ARG A 157 11.27 -0.55 15.32
N GLN A 158 10.33 -0.03 16.10
CA GLN A 158 10.53 0.23 17.53
C GLN A 158 10.67 -1.08 18.32
N ARG A 159 9.82 -2.08 18.07
CA ARG A 159 9.80 -3.34 18.82
C ARG A 159 11.11 -4.12 18.69
N TYR A 160 11.72 -4.08 17.51
CA TYR A 160 12.93 -4.85 17.17
C TYR A 160 14.19 -3.98 17.01
N SER A 161 14.13 -2.69 17.39
CA SER A 161 15.26 -1.75 17.33
C SER A 161 15.97 -1.70 15.97
N LEU A 162 15.19 -1.74 14.88
CA LEU A 162 15.73 -1.75 13.53
C LEU A 162 16.34 -0.37 13.18
N LYS A 163 17.54 -0.38 12.60
CA LYS A 163 18.26 0.85 12.21
C LYS A 163 17.63 1.57 11.02
N GLU A 164 16.94 0.83 10.16
CA GLU A 164 16.31 1.33 8.94
C GLU A 164 14.83 0.96 8.91
N ASP A 165 14.04 1.75 8.18
CA ASP A 165 12.65 1.43 7.90
C ASP A 165 12.56 0.19 7.01
N VAL A 166 11.70 -0.76 7.39
CA VAL A 166 11.45 -1.97 6.61
C VAL A 166 10.33 -1.75 5.60
N SER A 167 10.48 -2.25 4.37
CA SER A 167 9.42 -2.20 3.36
C SER A 167 8.39 -3.32 3.57
N LEU A 168 7.19 -3.14 3.03
CA LEU A 168 6.16 -4.18 3.05
C LEU A 168 6.60 -5.42 2.24
N ASP A 169 7.42 -5.24 1.21
CA ASP A 169 8.07 -6.32 0.46
C ASP A 169 8.94 -7.19 1.35
N ARG A 170 9.83 -6.59 2.14
CA ARG A 170 10.65 -7.34 3.09
C ARG A 170 9.81 -8.06 4.13
N MET A 171 8.82 -7.36 4.71
CA MET A 171 7.94 -7.98 5.72
C MET A 171 7.10 -9.13 5.14
N SER A 172 6.70 -9.04 3.88
CA SER A 172 5.98 -10.13 3.20
C SER A 172 6.85 -11.38 3.01
N LEU A 173 8.15 -11.20 2.75
CA LEU A 173 9.10 -12.31 2.71
C LEU A 173 9.26 -12.95 4.10
N VAL A 174 9.43 -12.12 5.14
CA VAL A 174 9.58 -12.55 6.54
C VAL A 174 8.42 -13.45 6.99
N ILE A 175 7.19 -13.06 6.67
CA ILE A 175 6.00 -13.82 7.09
C ILE A 175 5.63 -14.96 6.14
N GLY A 176 6.41 -15.22 5.09
CA GLY A 176 6.08 -16.23 4.08
C GLY A 176 4.77 -15.95 3.35
N PHE A 177 4.52 -14.68 2.99
CA PHE A 177 3.30 -14.28 2.29
C PHE A 177 3.09 -15.10 1.00
N ALA A 178 1.89 -15.65 0.86
CA ALA A 178 1.48 -16.37 -0.34
C ALA A 178 0.05 -16.02 -0.77
N LEU A 179 -0.15 -16.02 -2.09
CA LEU A 179 -1.43 -15.73 -2.73
C LEU A 179 -1.66 -16.75 -3.85
N ASN A 180 -2.60 -17.67 -3.68
CA ASN A 180 -2.87 -18.75 -4.65
C ASN A 180 -4.20 -18.57 -5.42
N GLY A 181 -4.65 -17.32 -5.57
CA GLY A 181 -5.90 -16.97 -6.27
C GLY A 181 -7.18 -17.33 -5.51
N ARG A 182 -7.12 -18.19 -4.49
CA ARG A 182 -8.27 -18.55 -3.63
C ARG A 182 -8.04 -18.25 -2.17
N THR A 183 -6.78 -18.26 -1.74
CA THR A 183 -6.38 -17.96 -0.37
C THR A 183 -5.27 -16.93 -0.34
N LEU A 184 -5.32 -16.13 0.71
CA LEU A 184 -4.31 -15.20 1.19
C LEU A 184 -3.71 -15.83 2.44
N SER A 185 -2.40 -16.06 2.49
CA SER A 185 -1.79 -16.74 3.64
C SER A 185 -0.42 -16.19 4.01
N SER A 186 -0.04 -16.44 5.26
CA SER A 186 1.30 -16.31 5.83
C SER A 186 1.67 -17.64 6.48
N GLN A 187 2.75 -17.68 7.27
CA GLN A 187 3.18 -18.88 8.00
C GLN A 187 2.10 -19.44 8.93
N HIS A 188 1.37 -18.58 9.65
CA HIS A 188 0.41 -19.00 10.68
C HIS A 188 -1.05 -18.67 10.35
N PHE A 189 -1.32 -17.82 9.35
CA PHE A 189 -2.68 -17.39 9.01
C PHE A 189 -3.06 -17.73 7.57
N SER A 190 -4.33 -18.03 7.35
CA SER A 190 -4.88 -18.30 6.01
C SER A 190 -6.34 -17.88 5.91
N TYR A 191 -6.62 -17.00 4.95
CA TYR A 191 -7.94 -16.46 4.70
C TYR A 191 -8.43 -16.77 3.29
N ARG A 192 -9.71 -17.09 3.14
CA ARG A 192 -10.34 -17.29 1.83
C ARG A 192 -10.62 -15.95 1.15
N ILE A 193 -10.32 -15.89 -0.13
CA ILE A 193 -10.59 -14.74 -0.99
C ILE A 193 -11.97 -14.94 -1.66
N PRO A 194 -12.93 -14.02 -1.44
CA PRO A 194 -14.19 -14.05 -2.16
C PRO A 194 -13.96 -13.95 -3.66
N GLU A 195 -14.76 -14.68 -4.45
CA GLU A 195 -14.56 -14.84 -5.90
C GLU A 195 -14.37 -13.51 -6.65
N LYS A 196 -15.19 -12.50 -6.30
CA LYS A 196 -15.14 -11.15 -6.88
C LYS A 196 -13.81 -10.41 -6.72
N PHE A 197 -12.95 -10.85 -5.79
CA PHE A 197 -11.65 -10.20 -5.51
C PHE A 197 -10.44 -10.98 -6.02
N ARG A 198 -10.61 -12.22 -6.50
CA ARG A 198 -9.50 -13.11 -6.88
C ARG A 198 -8.56 -12.53 -7.95
N TYR A 199 -9.09 -11.70 -8.85
CA TYR A 199 -8.31 -11.07 -9.91
C TYR A 199 -7.78 -9.68 -9.55
N ILE A 200 -8.25 -9.11 -8.45
CA ILE A 200 -7.97 -7.73 -8.01
C ILE A 200 -6.88 -7.72 -6.94
N ILE A 201 -6.90 -8.70 -6.02
CA ILE A 201 -5.87 -8.86 -4.99
C ILE A 201 -4.60 -9.34 -5.68
N LYS A 202 -3.60 -8.46 -5.77
CA LYS A 202 -2.25 -8.74 -6.27
C LYS A 202 -1.27 -7.82 -5.55
N PRO A 203 -0.01 -8.22 -5.33
CA PRO A 203 1.02 -7.29 -4.85
C PRO A 203 1.10 -6.02 -5.72
N HIS A 204 1.36 -4.87 -5.12
CA HIS A 204 1.41 -3.56 -5.80
C HIS A 204 0.07 -3.14 -6.42
N LYS A 205 -1.01 -3.63 -5.80
CA LYS A 205 -2.36 -3.11 -5.88
C LYS A 205 -2.77 -2.76 -4.46
N ALA A 206 -3.47 -1.65 -4.28
CA ALA A 206 -3.80 -1.14 -2.96
C ALA A 206 -4.54 -2.19 -2.09
N ILE A 207 -5.47 -2.97 -2.67
CA ILE A 207 -6.14 -4.05 -1.91
C ILE A 207 -5.15 -5.17 -1.54
N GLY A 208 -4.25 -5.54 -2.45
CA GLY A 208 -3.25 -6.57 -2.18
C GLY A 208 -2.24 -6.15 -1.12
N ASP A 209 -1.82 -4.89 -1.12
CA ASP A 209 -0.90 -4.37 -0.11
C ASP A 209 -1.60 -4.18 1.26
N ALA A 210 -2.87 -3.78 1.28
CA ALA A 210 -3.70 -3.84 2.49
C ALA A 210 -3.84 -5.28 3.04
N ALA A 211 -3.96 -6.28 2.17
CA ALA A 211 -4.04 -7.69 2.56
C ALA A 211 -2.72 -8.23 3.12
N ARG A 212 -1.59 -7.85 2.52
CA ARG A 212 -0.25 -8.13 3.06
C ARG A 212 -0.07 -7.50 4.43
N MET A 213 -0.50 -6.25 4.60
CA MET A 213 -0.43 -5.54 5.87
C MET A 213 -1.25 -6.20 6.97
N LEU A 214 -2.46 -6.70 6.66
CA LEU A 214 -3.24 -7.52 7.60
C LEU A 214 -2.39 -8.69 8.11
N LEU A 215 -1.85 -9.50 7.20
CA LEU A 215 -1.07 -10.68 7.58
C LEU A 215 0.19 -10.32 8.38
N VAL A 216 0.91 -9.27 7.99
CA VAL A 216 2.06 -8.77 8.77
C VAL A 216 1.62 -8.40 10.19
N ALA A 217 0.49 -7.71 10.35
CA ALA A 217 0.00 -7.33 11.66
C ALA A 217 -0.48 -8.52 12.51
N GLN A 218 -1.04 -9.56 11.88
CA GLN A 218 -1.44 -10.79 12.57
C GLN A 218 -0.21 -11.54 13.10
N GLU A 219 0.79 -11.74 12.24
CA GLU A 219 2.04 -12.42 12.58
C GLU A 219 2.82 -11.66 13.67
N PHE A 220 2.97 -10.34 13.50
CA PHE A 220 3.63 -9.47 14.47
C PHE A 220 2.95 -9.50 15.85
N ARG A 221 1.62 -9.63 15.90
CA ARG A 221 0.85 -9.60 17.15
C ARG A 221 0.79 -10.95 17.83
N HIS A 222 0.56 -12.02 17.08
CA HIS A 222 0.23 -13.34 17.63
C HIS A 222 1.41 -14.31 17.65
N HIS A 223 2.45 -14.07 16.83
CA HIS A 223 3.65 -14.90 16.76
C HIS A 223 4.93 -14.04 16.84
N PRO A 224 5.09 -13.20 17.89
CA PRO A 224 6.16 -12.20 17.95
C PRO A 224 7.58 -12.79 17.91
N ASP A 225 7.79 -13.97 18.50
CA ASP A 225 9.10 -14.64 18.53
C ASP A 225 9.49 -15.21 17.16
N ALA A 226 8.53 -15.85 16.47
CA ALA A 226 8.73 -16.34 15.11
C ALA A 226 8.92 -15.17 14.13
N PHE A 227 8.16 -14.10 14.31
CA PHE A 227 8.31 -12.87 13.54
C PHE A 227 9.71 -12.26 13.73
N GLU A 228 10.19 -12.15 14.98
CA GLU A 228 11.54 -11.63 15.28
C GLU A 228 12.63 -12.48 14.63
N ALA A 229 12.55 -13.81 14.76
CA ALA A 229 13.48 -14.73 14.13
C ALA A 229 13.51 -14.54 12.60
N GLY A 230 12.33 -14.42 11.98
CA GLY A 230 12.21 -14.16 10.54
C GLY A 230 12.81 -12.81 10.12
N VAL A 231 12.59 -11.74 10.89
CA VAL A 231 13.20 -10.42 10.65
C VAL A 231 14.72 -10.51 10.73
N ASN A 232 15.26 -11.13 11.78
CA ASN A 232 16.70 -11.25 12.00
C ASN A 232 17.37 -12.06 10.88
N ASN A 233 16.78 -13.21 10.50
CA ASN A 233 17.28 -14.02 9.40
C ASN A 233 17.30 -13.23 8.09
N HIS A 234 16.21 -12.50 7.79
CA HIS A 234 16.13 -11.70 6.58
C HIS A 234 17.16 -10.56 6.55
N ILE A 235 17.44 -9.91 7.69
CA ILE A 235 18.47 -8.88 7.79
C ILE A 235 19.86 -9.47 7.53
N GLN A 236 20.18 -10.61 8.13
CA GLN A 236 21.45 -11.31 7.92
C GLN A 236 21.64 -11.68 6.45
N ASP A 237 20.61 -12.27 5.82
CA ASP A 237 20.63 -12.62 4.40
C ASP A 237 20.81 -11.37 3.51
N TYR A 238 20.12 -10.28 3.85
CA TYR A 238 20.21 -9.02 3.13
C TYR A 238 21.61 -8.40 3.23
N GLU A 239 22.21 -8.38 4.41
CA GLU A 239 23.57 -7.88 4.63
C GLU A 239 24.62 -8.73 3.90
N ALA A 240 24.50 -10.07 3.96
CA ALA A 240 25.39 -10.98 3.25
C ALA A 240 25.35 -10.76 1.73
N GLN A 241 24.16 -10.61 1.15
CA GLN A 241 24.00 -10.39 -0.30
C GLN A 241 24.36 -8.96 -0.74
N LYS A 242 24.24 -7.97 0.14
CA LYS A 242 24.69 -6.60 -0.14
C LYS A 242 26.20 -6.56 -0.33
N ASN A 243 26.96 -7.23 0.54
CA ASN A 243 28.42 -7.23 0.50
C ASN A 243 28.97 -7.97 -0.74
N HIS A 244 28.31 -9.04 -1.19
CA HIS A 244 28.70 -9.74 -2.43
C HIS A 244 28.38 -8.99 -3.73
N GLY A 245 27.44 -8.03 -3.71
CA GLY A 245 27.09 -7.24 -4.89
C GLY A 245 28.05 -6.08 -5.16
N ASP A 246 28.71 -5.55 -4.13
CA ASP A 246 29.66 -4.44 -4.26
C ASP A 246 31.06 -4.93 -4.70
N ASP A 247 31.45 -6.16 -4.37
CA ASP A 247 32.73 -6.77 -4.79
C ASP A 247 32.80 -7.05 -6.32
N LEU A 248 31.66 -7.16 -7.01
CA LEU A 248 31.60 -7.37 -8.47
C LEU A 248 31.63 -6.08 -9.28
N GLN A 249 31.61 -4.90 -8.64
CA GLN A 249 31.74 -3.60 -9.33
C GLN A 249 33.14 -2.98 -9.22
N THR A 250 34.07 -3.62 -8.50
CA THR A 250 35.47 -3.18 -8.35
C THR A 250 36.50 -4.09 -9.01
N GLY A 251 36.08 -5.01 -9.89
CA GLY A 251 36.94 -5.90 -10.67
C GLY A 251 37.03 -5.52 -12.14
#